data_AF-A0A9P3BKN4-F1
#
_entry.id   AF-A0A9P3BKN4-F1
#
_cell.length_a   1.000
_cell.length_b   1.000
_cell.length_c   1.000
_cell.angle_alpha   90.00
_cell.angle_beta   90.00
_cell.angle_gamma   90.00
#
_symmetry.space_group_name_H-M   'P 1'
#
loop_
_entity.id
_entity.type
_entity.pdbx_description
1 polymer ?
#
loop_
_entity_poly.entity_id
_entity_poly.type
_entity_poly.pdbx_seq_one_letter_code
_entity_poly.pdbx_strand_id
1 'polypeptide(L)'
;MNIITFMQNRPRLTGVLSLAAAGTIVAAYLGKRRLDRSCPRISITELPKSSACRNLVERGEAVPKSVWGMERSALLASWSGGDKTRWVPSFAALEADVPVSLLAGYGAFDCEKSNAEKDDAHHLMQNLVAAFLDARAAGPEAWLLDKEVPPLSFAPGTLLFGDQASMGAFMLGTWSTNRKTPIQPQALGPEAPEPCSEFPSNRDAIEDSPTDTAGAVMYWKFPDGLVRTADKAASYGLPWRFMNGGFQEFIVEKVSDETARAGLAGTLPCGDIYSGSTLVGVPFSRGTIESVEGFEPKVNFTINNGHDWFRIDADKKHGRLGITVIATDAEGWCMRVMADGVVELNEPTLGLIMGHPEAKSTPFGSAVEQMRFECGHEPYKPIENMMFAVSMRFLKEESGELFADIRLSRIVAGSGYE
;
A
#
# COMPACT_ATOMS: atom_id res chain seq x y z
N MET A 1 2.23 -3.66 -11.88
CA MET A 1 2.03 -5.12 -11.69
C MET A 1 1.58 -5.30 -10.26
N ASN A 2 0.32 -5.69 -10.03
CA ASN A 2 -0.32 -5.71 -8.69
C ASN A 2 0.40 -6.67 -7.74
N ILE A 3 0.58 -6.26 -6.47
CA ILE A 3 1.31 -7.04 -5.45
C ILE A 3 0.70 -8.41 -5.18
N ILE A 4 -0.62 -8.57 -5.29
CA ILE A 4 -1.29 -9.86 -5.10
C ILE A 4 -1.17 -10.75 -6.34
N THR A 5 -1.31 -10.21 -7.54
CA THR A 5 -0.99 -10.93 -8.79
C THR A 5 0.50 -11.31 -8.86
N PHE A 6 1.34 -10.60 -8.09
CA PHE A 6 2.76 -10.84 -7.89
C PHE A 6 3.05 -11.87 -6.78
N MET A 7 2.25 -11.94 -5.70
CA MET A 7 2.31 -12.99 -4.68
C MET A 7 1.76 -14.34 -5.20
N GLN A 8 0.60 -14.32 -5.86
CA GLN A 8 -0.08 -15.51 -6.41
C GLN A 8 0.69 -16.18 -7.56
N ASN A 9 1.27 -15.42 -8.49
CA ASN A 9 1.97 -15.98 -9.66
C ASN A 9 3.48 -16.19 -9.45
N ARG A 10 4.04 -15.84 -8.30
CA ARG A 10 5.49 -15.98 -8.03
C ARG A 10 5.76 -16.44 -6.59
N PRO A 11 5.49 -17.71 -6.27
CA PRO A 11 5.87 -18.34 -4.99
C PRO A 11 7.34 -18.13 -4.60
N ARG A 12 8.24 -17.93 -5.59
CA ARG A 12 9.64 -17.58 -5.38
C ARG A 12 9.88 -16.24 -4.66
N LEU A 13 8.90 -15.33 -4.66
CA LEU A 13 9.04 -14.01 -4.06
C LEU A 13 8.54 -13.96 -2.60
N THR A 14 7.47 -14.69 -2.28
CA THR A 14 7.05 -14.96 -0.90
C THR A 14 8.09 -15.79 -0.16
N GLY A 15 8.72 -16.75 -0.86
CA GLY A 15 9.90 -17.43 -0.38
C GLY A 15 11.08 -16.49 -0.16
N VAL A 16 11.25 -15.47 -0.99
CA VAL A 16 12.25 -14.42 -0.79
C VAL A 16 11.97 -13.55 0.43
N LEU A 17 10.71 -13.18 0.71
CA LEU A 17 10.33 -12.40 1.90
C LEU A 17 10.58 -13.19 3.18
N SER A 18 10.18 -14.47 3.18
CA SER A 18 10.39 -15.41 4.28
C SER A 18 11.87 -15.77 4.47
N LEU A 19 12.63 -15.93 3.37
CA LEU A 19 14.06 -16.24 3.40
C LEU A 19 14.96 -15.01 3.63
N ALA A 20 14.48 -13.81 3.35
CA ALA A 20 15.13 -12.56 3.73
C ALA A 20 15.01 -12.34 5.24
N ALA A 21 13.85 -12.66 5.83
CA ALA A 21 13.71 -12.77 7.28
C ALA A 21 14.63 -13.87 7.84
N ALA A 22 14.76 -15.02 7.14
CA ALA A 22 15.65 -16.13 7.50
C ALA A 22 17.10 -16.04 6.97
N GLY A 23 17.57 -14.87 6.53
CA GLY A 23 19.00 -14.58 6.30
C GLY A 23 19.76 -15.42 5.25
N THR A 24 19.13 -16.08 4.27
CA THR A 24 19.90 -16.78 3.22
C THR A 24 20.48 -15.78 2.21
N ILE A 25 21.82 -15.68 2.16
CA ILE A 25 22.62 -14.59 1.56
C ILE A 25 22.19 -14.21 0.12
N VAL A 26 21.90 -15.18 -0.74
CA VAL A 26 21.57 -14.93 -2.15
C VAL A 26 20.10 -14.54 -2.33
N ALA A 27 19.19 -15.14 -1.55
CA ALA A 27 17.77 -14.85 -1.61
C ALA A 27 17.46 -13.47 -1.00
N ALA A 28 18.10 -13.12 0.11
CA ALA A 28 17.93 -11.82 0.76
C ALA A 28 18.36 -10.66 -0.14
N TYR A 29 19.52 -10.77 -0.82
CA TYR A 29 20.03 -9.70 -1.68
C TYR A 29 19.22 -9.52 -2.99
N LEU A 30 18.97 -10.61 -3.71
CA LEU A 30 18.18 -10.58 -4.94
C LEU A 30 16.71 -10.25 -4.66
N GLY A 31 16.23 -10.69 -3.51
CA GLY A 31 14.88 -10.48 -3.04
C GLY A 31 14.59 -9.04 -2.64
N LYS A 32 15.46 -8.46 -1.81
CA LYS A 32 15.42 -7.05 -1.44
C LYS A 32 15.41 -6.16 -2.68
N ARG A 33 16.30 -6.40 -3.65
CA ARG A 33 16.34 -5.60 -4.90
C ARG A 33 15.06 -5.72 -5.74
N ARG A 34 14.35 -6.85 -5.68
CA ARG A 34 13.05 -7.01 -6.35
C ARG A 34 11.94 -6.31 -5.59
N LEU A 35 11.93 -6.41 -4.27
CA LEU A 35 11.00 -5.70 -3.41
C LEU A 35 11.16 -4.19 -3.57
N ASP A 36 12.38 -3.66 -3.52
CA ASP A 36 12.71 -2.25 -3.74
C ASP A 36 12.27 -1.74 -5.14
N ARG A 37 12.10 -2.64 -6.13
CA ARG A 37 11.59 -2.30 -7.48
C ARG A 37 10.08 -2.32 -7.58
N SER A 38 9.42 -3.15 -6.77
CA SER A 38 7.97 -3.38 -6.83
C SER A 38 7.20 -2.61 -5.75
N CYS A 39 7.89 -2.19 -4.70
CA CYS A 39 7.37 -1.43 -3.57
C CYS A 39 8.34 -0.25 -3.34
N PRO A 40 7.87 1.01 -3.34
CA PRO A 40 8.69 2.11 -2.86
C PRO A 40 9.16 1.85 -1.42
N ARG A 41 10.40 2.27 -1.14
CA ARG A 41 10.96 2.27 0.21
C ARG A 41 10.57 3.57 0.90
N ILE A 42 10.03 3.45 2.10
CA ILE A 42 9.56 4.58 2.89
C ILE A 42 10.38 4.73 4.18
N SER A 43 10.42 5.95 4.70
CA SER A 43 11.01 6.26 6.00
C SER A 43 10.15 5.70 7.13
N ILE A 44 10.76 5.36 8.26
CA ILE A 44 10.01 4.91 9.45
C ILE A 44 9.04 5.98 9.97
N THR A 45 9.35 7.26 9.74
CA THR A 45 8.51 8.39 10.10
C THR A 45 7.25 8.50 9.26
N GLU A 46 7.23 7.86 8.10
CA GLU A 46 6.08 7.82 7.17
C GLU A 46 5.10 6.68 7.50
N LEU A 47 5.49 5.71 8.33
CA LEU A 47 4.56 4.70 8.84
C LEU A 47 3.49 5.34 9.74
N PRO A 48 2.26 4.81 9.82
CA PRO A 48 1.25 5.33 10.75
C PRO A 48 1.77 5.41 12.18
N LYS A 49 1.41 6.46 12.93
CA LYS A 49 1.79 6.58 14.35
C LYS A 49 1.30 5.40 15.19
N SER A 50 0.18 4.80 14.78
CA SER A 50 -0.40 3.57 15.35
C SER A 50 0.45 2.32 15.11
N SER A 51 1.43 2.33 14.19
CA SER A 51 2.36 1.22 13.97
C SER A 51 3.09 0.85 15.25
N ALA A 52 3.02 -0.43 15.62
CA ALA A 52 3.68 -0.90 16.80
C ALA A 52 5.21 -1.00 16.59
N CYS A 53 5.66 -1.33 15.38
CA CYS A 53 7.08 -1.30 15.04
C CYS A 53 7.65 0.13 14.99
N ARG A 54 6.90 1.13 14.49
CA ARG A 54 7.30 2.55 14.56
C ARG A 54 7.45 2.97 16.02
N ASN A 55 6.45 2.69 16.84
CA ASN A 55 6.45 3.02 18.27
C ASN A 55 7.62 2.37 19.02
N LEU A 56 7.94 1.11 18.71
CA LEU A 56 9.12 0.41 19.24
C LEU A 56 10.43 1.14 18.92
N VAL A 57 10.58 1.63 17.68
CA VAL A 57 11.80 2.35 17.27
C VAL A 57 11.86 3.77 17.85
N GLU A 58 10.75 4.49 17.86
CA GLU A 58 10.70 5.86 18.39
C GLU A 58 10.89 5.92 19.91
N ARG A 59 10.37 4.95 20.67
CA ARG A 59 10.53 4.92 22.13
C ARG A 59 11.94 4.57 22.58
N GLY A 60 12.75 3.86 21.77
CA GLY A 60 14.15 3.57 22.08
C GLY A 60 14.44 2.79 23.39
N GLU A 61 13.42 2.44 24.17
CA GLU A 61 13.51 1.90 25.54
C GLU A 61 13.17 0.40 25.62
N ALA A 62 13.42 -0.38 24.58
CA ALA A 62 13.40 -1.84 24.76
C ALA A 62 14.58 -2.22 25.68
N VAL A 63 14.32 -2.38 26.98
CA VAL A 63 15.32 -2.89 27.93
C VAL A 63 15.58 -4.35 27.55
N PRO A 64 16.76 -4.69 27.01
CA PRO A 64 17.01 -6.06 26.57
C PRO A 64 17.18 -6.97 27.79
N LYS A 65 16.62 -8.18 27.76
CA LYS A 65 17.29 -9.29 28.44
C LYS A 65 18.62 -9.50 27.70
N SER A 66 19.74 -9.44 28.43
CA SER A 66 21.06 -9.57 27.82
C SER A 66 21.18 -10.89 27.06
N VAL A 67 21.26 -10.81 25.73
CA VAL A 67 21.69 -11.94 24.91
C VAL A 67 23.18 -12.18 25.18
N TRP A 68 23.58 -13.44 25.32
CA TRP A 68 24.95 -13.83 25.62
C TRP A 68 25.94 -13.19 24.63
N GLY A 69 26.81 -12.29 25.12
CA GLY A 69 27.85 -11.64 24.31
C GLY A 69 27.50 -10.30 23.65
N MET A 70 26.41 -9.62 24.00
CA MET A 70 26.13 -8.24 23.56
C MET A 70 26.18 -7.24 24.72
N GLU A 71 26.99 -6.19 24.59
CA GLU A 71 27.01 -5.07 25.57
C GLU A 71 26.03 -3.93 25.21
N ARG A 72 25.57 -3.80 23.95
CA ARG A 72 24.42 -2.95 23.52
C ARG A 72 23.80 -3.44 22.19
N SER A 73 22.48 -3.35 22.09
CA SER A 73 21.69 -3.30 20.84
C SER A 73 20.39 -2.55 21.12
N ALA A 74 19.98 -1.63 20.24
CA ALA A 74 18.76 -0.83 20.44
C ALA A 74 18.19 -0.36 19.09
N LEU A 75 17.81 -1.29 18.20
CA LEU A 75 17.11 -1.08 16.91
C LEU A 75 17.64 -0.05 15.88
N LEU A 76 18.59 0.82 16.20
CA LEU A 76 19.44 1.64 15.31
C LEU A 76 20.74 1.97 16.06
N ALA A 77 21.91 1.84 15.42
CA ALA A 77 23.20 2.16 16.04
C ALA A 77 23.75 3.51 15.55
N SER A 78 24.13 4.41 16.46
CA SER A 78 24.98 5.57 16.17
C SER A 78 26.46 5.18 16.16
N TRP A 79 27.28 5.89 15.38
CA TRP A 79 28.68 5.52 15.15
C TRP A 79 29.67 6.67 15.34
N SER A 80 30.76 6.38 16.06
CA SER A 80 32.09 6.95 15.81
C SER A 80 33.19 6.03 16.42
N GLY A 81 34.10 5.51 15.57
CA GLY A 81 35.43 5.00 15.96
C GLY A 81 35.62 3.50 16.27
N GLY A 82 36.52 2.83 15.52
CA GLY A 82 37.30 1.66 16.00
C GLY A 82 37.10 0.29 15.31
N ASP A 83 38.12 -0.59 15.45
CA ASP A 83 38.32 -1.89 14.77
C ASP A 83 37.50 -3.09 15.32
N LYS A 84 36.33 -2.86 15.92
CA LYS A 84 35.48 -3.96 16.47
C LYS A 84 34.34 -4.37 15.55
N THR A 85 33.87 -5.62 15.71
CA THR A 85 32.72 -6.21 15.01
C THR A 85 31.52 -5.27 15.01
N ARG A 86 30.93 -5.12 13.82
CA ARG A 86 29.96 -4.09 13.49
C ARG A 86 28.57 -4.73 13.37
N TRP A 87 27.61 -4.24 14.13
CA TRP A 87 26.21 -4.68 14.05
C TRP A 87 25.36 -3.57 13.48
N VAL A 88 24.52 -3.90 12.50
CA VAL A 88 23.53 -2.97 11.94
C VAL A 88 22.17 -3.65 12.04
N PRO A 89 21.30 -3.27 12.99
CA PRO A 89 19.89 -3.63 12.89
C PRO A 89 19.33 -3.03 11.59
N SER A 90 18.70 -3.87 10.77
CA SER A 90 18.13 -3.45 9.50
C SER A 90 16.62 -3.39 9.62
N PHE A 91 16.08 -2.17 9.66
CA PHE A 91 14.65 -1.94 9.44
C PHE A 91 14.40 -1.68 7.96
N ALA A 92 13.40 -2.36 7.40
CA ALA A 92 12.93 -2.14 6.04
C ALA A 92 11.41 -1.95 6.08
N ALA A 93 10.97 -0.74 5.74
CA ALA A 93 9.57 -0.44 5.46
C ALA A 93 9.39 -0.29 3.95
N LEU A 94 8.33 -0.90 3.44
CA LEU A 94 7.95 -0.91 2.05
C LEU A 94 6.45 -0.66 1.99
N GLU A 95 6.02 0.09 0.99
CA GLU A 95 4.61 0.44 0.79
C GLU A 95 4.14 0.00 -0.60
N ALA A 96 2.84 -0.30 -0.72
CA ALA A 96 2.20 -0.49 -2.00
C ALA A 96 0.67 -0.42 -1.92
N ASP A 97 0.07 0.11 -2.99
CA ASP A 97 -1.37 0.12 -3.19
C ASP A 97 -1.87 -1.28 -3.61
N VAL A 98 -2.91 -1.77 -2.95
CA VAL A 98 -3.55 -3.06 -3.25
C VAL A 98 -5.04 -2.86 -3.44
N PRO A 99 -5.61 -3.16 -4.62
CA PRO A 99 -7.06 -3.13 -4.82
C PRO A 99 -7.79 -4.06 -3.86
N VAL A 100 -8.82 -3.55 -3.18
CA VAL A 100 -9.63 -4.30 -2.21
C VAL A 100 -10.23 -5.58 -2.81
N SER A 101 -10.64 -5.54 -4.08
CA SER A 101 -11.19 -6.70 -4.79
C SER A 101 -10.25 -7.91 -4.85
N LEU A 102 -8.93 -7.69 -4.80
CA LEU A 102 -7.95 -8.78 -4.78
C LEU A 102 -7.81 -9.45 -3.41
N LEU A 103 -8.24 -8.77 -2.34
CA LEU A 103 -8.24 -9.30 -0.98
C LEU A 103 -9.55 -10.01 -0.61
N ALA A 104 -10.65 -9.70 -1.31
CA ALA A 104 -11.97 -10.24 -1.02
C ALA A 104 -12.05 -11.78 -1.03
N GLY A 105 -11.20 -12.45 -1.83
CA GLY A 105 -11.17 -13.92 -1.94
C GLY A 105 -10.40 -14.66 -0.83
N TYR A 106 -9.71 -13.95 0.06
CA TYR A 106 -8.87 -14.53 1.11
C TYR A 106 -9.53 -14.57 2.49
N GLY A 107 -10.85 -14.34 2.53
CA GLY A 107 -11.66 -14.23 3.74
C GLY A 107 -11.35 -15.32 4.76
N ALA A 108 -10.65 -14.97 5.84
CA ALA A 108 -10.34 -15.87 6.95
C ALA A 108 -11.60 -16.36 7.69
N PHE A 109 -12.79 -15.83 7.34
CA PHE A 109 -14.09 -16.29 7.81
C PHE A 109 -15.12 -16.15 6.68
N ASP A 110 -15.65 -17.28 6.19
CA ASP A 110 -16.90 -17.29 5.41
C ASP A 110 -18.00 -16.63 6.24
N CYS A 111 -18.46 -15.47 5.82
CA CYS A 111 -19.68 -14.90 6.38
C CYS A 111 -20.51 -14.36 5.24
N GLU A 112 -21.57 -15.09 4.92
CA GLU A 112 -22.58 -14.73 3.94
C GLU A 112 -23.00 -13.25 4.09
N LYS A 113 -23.06 -12.57 2.95
CA LYS A 113 -23.57 -11.21 2.71
C LYS A 113 -22.64 -10.05 3.11
N SER A 114 -22.13 -9.41 2.05
CA SER A 114 -21.44 -8.12 2.02
C SER A 114 -22.36 -7.00 2.51
N ASN A 115 -22.03 -6.42 3.66
CA ASN A 115 -22.49 -5.09 4.04
C ASN A 115 -21.25 -4.16 4.00
N ALA A 116 -21.42 -2.95 3.49
CA ALA A 116 -20.35 -1.96 3.32
C ALA A 116 -19.59 -1.56 4.62
N GLU A 117 -20.13 -1.89 5.80
CA GLU A 117 -19.45 -1.78 7.10
C GLU A 117 -18.31 -2.81 7.31
N LYS A 118 -18.21 -3.85 6.47
CA LYS A 118 -17.27 -4.98 6.67
C LYS A 118 -15.91 -4.82 5.99
N ASP A 119 -15.68 -3.74 5.24
CA ASP A 119 -14.39 -3.45 4.60
C ASP A 119 -13.58 -2.41 5.40
N ASP A 120 -13.54 -2.55 6.73
CA ASP A 120 -12.63 -1.75 7.57
C ASP A 120 -11.19 -2.22 7.39
N ALA A 121 -10.21 -1.36 7.70
CA ALA A 121 -8.79 -1.69 7.55
C ALA A 121 -8.41 -2.98 8.31
N HIS A 122 -9.13 -3.31 9.38
CA HIS A 122 -8.90 -4.52 10.16
C HIS A 122 -9.24 -5.80 9.40
N HIS A 123 -10.41 -5.89 8.76
CA HIS A 123 -10.74 -7.05 7.91
C HIS A 123 -9.81 -7.13 6.70
N LEU A 124 -9.47 -6.00 6.07
CA LEU A 124 -8.55 -5.97 4.94
C LEU A 124 -7.15 -6.46 5.34
N MET A 125 -6.67 -6.08 6.53
CA MET A 125 -5.44 -6.60 7.12
C MET A 125 -5.49 -8.11 7.31
N GLN A 126 -6.59 -8.66 7.84
CA GLN A 126 -6.72 -10.11 8.02
C GLN A 126 -6.65 -10.85 6.68
N ASN A 127 -7.34 -10.34 5.66
CA ASN A 127 -7.30 -10.90 4.31
C ASN A 127 -5.90 -10.81 3.69
N LEU A 128 -5.17 -9.70 3.91
CA LEU A 128 -3.80 -9.54 3.42
C LEU A 128 -2.86 -10.55 4.06
N VAL A 129 -2.97 -10.76 5.38
CA VAL A 129 -2.18 -11.76 6.10
C VAL A 129 -2.54 -13.17 5.63
N ALA A 130 -3.81 -13.48 5.45
CA ALA A 130 -4.26 -14.76 4.91
C ALA A 130 -3.68 -15.01 3.51
N ALA A 131 -3.73 -14.00 2.63
CA ALA A 131 -3.14 -14.06 1.30
C ALA A 131 -1.63 -14.30 1.32
N PHE A 132 -0.92 -13.62 2.23
CA PHE A 132 0.51 -13.84 2.44
C PHE A 132 0.81 -15.29 2.86
N LEU A 133 0.06 -15.82 3.82
CA LEU A 133 0.26 -17.17 4.35
C LEU A 133 -0.08 -18.25 3.31
N ASP A 134 -1.14 -18.07 2.53
CA ASP A 134 -1.53 -18.95 1.43
C ASP A 134 -0.46 -18.97 0.32
N ALA A 135 -0.03 -17.80 -0.15
CA ALA A 135 1.02 -17.69 -1.16
C ALA A 135 2.35 -18.32 -0.72
N ARG A 136 2.64 -18.26 0.59
CA ARG A 136 3.84 -18.87 1.20
C ARG A 136 3.73 -20.39 1.29
N ALA A 137 2.56 -20.92 1.66
CA ALA A 137 2.30 -22.35 1.70
C ALA A 137 2.39 -23.01 0.30
N ALA A 138 2.13 -22.24 -0.77
CA ALA A 138 2.37 -22.66 -2.16
C ALA A 138 3.84 -22.48 -2.60
N GLY A 139 4.70 -21.97 -1.72
CA GLY A 139 6.10 -21.62 -1.96
C GLY A 139 7.07 -22.81 -2.00
N PRO A 140 8.23 -22.68 -2.68
CA PRO A 140 9.29 -23.69 -2.66
C PRO A 140 9.92 -23.91 -1.27
N GLU A 141 9.59 -23.09 -0.28
CA GLU A 141 10.01 -23.18 1.13
C GLU A 141 9.03 -23.99 2.00
N ALA A 142 7.82 -24.26 1.50
CA ALA A 142 6.77 -24.91 2.29
C ALA A 142 7.19 -26.30 2.78
N TRP A 143 7.95 -27.06 1.99
CA TRP A 143 8.46 -28.38 2.43
C TRP A 143 9.40 -28.31 3.65
N LEU A 144 10.03 -27.15 3.89
CA LEU A 144 10.93 -26.93 5.02
C LEU A 144 10.20 -26.33 6.23
N LEU A 145 9.20 -25.48 6.00
CA LEU A 145 8.56 -24.67 7.03
C LEU A 145 7.13 -25.08 7.37
N ASP A 146 6.43 -25.86 6.54
CA ASP A 146 4.96 -26.02 6.65
C ASP A 146 4.49 -27.45 6.87
N LYS A 147 5.27 -28.26 7.58
CA LYS A 147 4.91 -29.66 7.77
C LYS A 147 3.66 -29.87 8.64
N GLU A 148 3.35 -28.94 9.56
CA GLU A 148 2.22 -29.04 10.50
C GLU A 148 1.68 -27.65 10.91
N VAL A 149 1.16 -26.86 9.96
CA VAL A 149 0.62 -25.53 10.26
C VAL A 149 -0.83 -25.63 10.77
N PRO A 150 -1.16 -25.11 11.96
CA PRO A 150 -2.54 -25.10 12.47
C PRO A 150 -3.44 -24.16 11.63
N PRO A 151 -4.77 -24.27 11.76
CA PRO A 151 -5.69 -23.33 11.12
C PRO A 151 -5.34 -21.88 11.44
N LEU A 152 -5.49 -21.00 10.45
CA LEU A 152 -5.20 -19.57 10.60
C LEU A 152 -5.95 -18.99 11.80
N SER A 153 -5.20 -18.39 12.72
CA SER A 153 -5.75 -17.65 13.85
C SER A 153 -4.94 -16.39 14.10
N PHE A 154 -5.66 -15.31 14.37
CA PHE A 154 -5.09 -14.01 14.75
C PHE A 154 -4.95 -13.85 16.27
N ALA A 155 -5.21 -14.92 17.05
CA ALA A 155 -4.99 -14.91 18.49
C ALA A 155 -3.49 -14.82 18.81
N PRO A 156 -3.09 -13.98 19.80
CA PRO A 156 -1.70 -13.92 20.27
C PRO A 156 -1.14 -15.29 20.64
N GLY A 157 0.11 -15.56 20.25
CA GLY A 157 0.83 -16.80 20.49
C GLY A 157 0.59 -17.91 19.46
N THR A 158 -0.38 -17.75 18.54
CA THR A 158 -0.66 -18.77 17.51
C THR A 158 0.55 -18.94 16.58
N LEU A 159 0.98 -20.19 16.38
CA LEU A 159 1.93 -20.56 15.32
C LEU A 159 1.28 -20.32 13.95
N LEU A 160 1.86 -19.42 13.15
CA LEU A 160 1.37 -19.12 11.80
C LEU A 160 1.99 -20.05 10.76
N PHE A 161 3.25 -20.45 10.99
CA PHE A 161 3.99 -21.43 10.22
C PHE A 161 5.35 -21.73 10.82
N GLY A 162 5.99 -22.79 10.36
CA GLY A 162 7.21 -23.32 10.95
C GLY A 162 6.88 -24.38 11.99
N ASP A 163 7.75 -24.46 12.99
CA ASP A 163 7.62 -25.36 14.12
C ASP A 163 8.02 -24.65 15.42
N GLN A 164 7.27 -24.90 16.49
CA GLN A 164 7.48 -24.32 17.82
C GLN A 164 8.84 -24.68 18.42
N ALA A 165 9.34 -25.89 18.11
CA ALA A 165 10.63 -26.39 18.58
C ALA A 165 11.82 -25.89 17.74
N SER A 166 11.59 -25.35 16.55
CA SER A 166 12.64 -24.92 15.62
C SER A 166 12.43 -23.49 15.09
N MET A 167 12.31 -23.32 13.77
CA MET A 167 12.11 -22.01 13.13
C MET A 167 10.63 -21.82 12.86
N GLY A 168 10.08 -20.68 13.25
CA GLY A 168 8.67 -20.38 13.00
C GLY A 168 8.29 -18.93 13.22
N ALA A 169 7.13 -18.57 12.69
CA ALA A 169 6.52 -17.26 12.87
C ALA A 169 5.24 -17.41 13.72
N PHE A 170 5.09 -16.51 14.68
CA PHE A 170 4.02 -16.54 15.68
C PHE A 170 3.26 -15.21 15.63
N MET A 171 1.94 -15.27 15.75
CA MET A 171 1.12 -14.06 15.87
C MET A 171 1.40 -13.41 17.21
N LEU A 172 1.97 -12.21 17.22
CA LEU A 172 2.14 -11.42 18.45
C LEU A 172 0.83 -10.72 18.82
N GLY A 173 0.06 -10.30 17.80
CA GLY A 173 -1.26 -9.74 17.96
C GLY A 173 -1.63 -8.83 16.80
N THR A 174 -2.89 -8.39 16.81
CA THR A 174 -3.43 -7.43 15.84
C THR A 174 -3.85 -6.15 16.54
N TRP A 175 -3.82 -5.03 15.83
CA TRP A 175 -4.34 -3.77 16.31
C TRP A 175 -5.23 -3.09 15.26
N SER A 176 -6.08 -2.16 15.70
CA SER A 176 -6.96 -1.36 14.84
C SER A 176 -7.28 -0.02 15.50
N THR A 177 -7.17 1.06 14.72
CA THR A 177 -7.56 2.41 15.16
C THR A 177 -9.07 2.54 15.25
N ASN A 178 -9.79 2.13 14.20
CA ASN A 178 -11.25 2.16 14.17
C ASN A 178 -11.90 1.34 15.30
N ARG A 179 -11.37 0.13 15.57
CA ARG A 179 -11.88 -0.72 16.66
C ARG A 179 -11.30 -0.39 18.03
N LYS A 180 -10.35 0.56 18.12
CA LYS A 180 -9.65 0.95 19.35
C LYS A 180 -9.00 -0.24 20.07
N THR A 181 -8.47 -1.18 19.29
CA THR A 181 -7.84 -2.39 19.81
C THR A 181 -6.33 -2.24 19.70
N PRO A 182 -5.60 -2.02 20.80
CA PRO A 182 -4.14 -1.98 20.78
C PRO A 182 -3.53 -3.37 20.83
N ILE A 183 -2.27 -3.47 20.43
CA ILE A 183 -1.48 -4.66 20.72
C ILE A 183 -1.21 -4.72 22.22
N GLN A 184 -1.44 -5.90 22.81
CA GLN A 184 -1.22 -6.18 24.22
C GLN A 184 -0.13 -7.25 24.36
N PRO A 185 1.13 -6.86 24.57
CA PRO A 185 2.27 -7.78 24.63
C PRO A 185 2.16 -8.83 25.75
N GLN A 186 1.45 -8.49 26.83
CA GLN A 186 1.24 -9.37 27.99
C GLN A 186 0.16 -10.44 27.77
N ALA A 187 -0.54 -10.41 26.63
CA ALA A 187 -1.60 -11.36 26.30
C ALA A 187 -1.09 -12.67 25.68
N LEU A 188 0.23 -12.85 25.55
CA LEU A 188 0.81 -14.10 25.08
C LEU A 188 0.52 -15.22 26.09
N GLY A 189 -0.08 -16.32 25.61
CA GLY A 189 -0.31 -17.51 26.43
C GLY A 189 1.01 -18.14 26.92
N PRO A 190 0.97 -18.98 27.97
CA PRO A 190 2.18 -19.56 28.58
C PRO A 190 2.97 -20.49 27.63
N GLU A 191 2.34 -20.97 26.57
CA GLU A 191 2.98 -21.83 25.55
C GLU A 191 3.56 -21.02 24.37
N ALA A 192 3.26 -19.73 24.28
CA ALA A 192 3.78 -18.88 23.22
C ALA A 192 5.29 -18.64 23.43
N PRO A 193 6.10 -18.63 22.35
CA PRO A 193 7.51 -18.31 22.48
C PRO A 193 7.69 -16.87 22.95
N GLU A 194 8.46 -16.68 24.02
CA GLU A 194 8.80 -15.36 24.54
C GLU A 194 9.71 -14.64 23.54
N PRO A 195 9.35 -13.43 23.07
CA PRO A 195 10.21 -12.65 22.19
C PRO A 195 11.55 -12.31 22.86
N CYS A 196 12.63 -12.32 22.07
CA CYS A 196 13.98 -11.99 22.56
C CYS A 196 14.15 -10.53 23.03
N SER A 197 13.18 -9.67 22.76
CA SER A 197 13.10 -8.29 23.23
C SER A 197 11.65 -7.96 23.58
N GLU A 198 11.44 -7.14 24.60
CA GLU A 198 10.11 -6.63 24.94
C GLU A 198 9.51 -5.86 23.77
N PHE A 199 8.23 -6.10 23.50
CA PHE A 199 7.48 -5.38 22.48
C PHE A 199 6.53 -4.41 23.18
N PRO A 200 6.55 -3.10 22.90
CA PRO A 200 5.70 -2.14 23.59
C PRO A 200 4.25 -2.18 23.06
N SER A 201 3.30 -1.80 23.90
CA SER A 201 1.94 -1.51 23.45
C SER A 201 1.90 -0.20 22.66
N ASN A 202 1.03 -0.14 21.65
CA ASN A 202 0.74 1.05 20.84
C ASN A 202 -0.56 1.77 21.26
N ARG A 203 -1.08 1.51 22.47
CA ARG A 203 -2.33 2.09 22.97
C ARG A 203 -2.40 3.61 22.81
N ASP A 204 -1.38 4.33 23.28
CA ASP A 204 -1.37 5.80 23.26
C ASP A 204 -1.44 6.36 21.84
N ALA A 205 -0.99 5.61 20.84
CA ALA A 205 -0.99 6.05 19.44
C ALA A 205 -2.27 5.67 18.67
N ILE A 206 -3.10 4.80 19.24
CA ILE A 206 -4.34 4.32 18.62
C ILE A 206 -5.52 5.23 18.96
N GLU A 207 -5.56 5.80 20.16
CA GLU A 207 -6.70 6.60 20.63
C GLU A 207 -6.90 7.88 19.80
N ASP A 208 -5.81 8.46 19.29
CA ASP A 208 -5.80 9.75 18.58
C ASP A 208 -5.64 9.62 17.06
N SER A 209 -5.75 8.41 16.49
CA SER A 209 -5.50 8.22 15.06
C SER A 209 -6.70 8.66 14.21
N PRO A 210 -6.51 9.59 13.25
CA PRO A 210 -7.58 10.09 12.40
C PRO A 210 -7.91 9.18 11.22
N THR A 211 -7.11 8.14 10.95
CA THR A 211 -7.26 7.27 9.78
C THR A 211 -7.66 5.85 10.17
N ASP A 212 -8.48 5.20 9.35
CA ASP A 212 -8.81 3.78 9.49
C ASP A 212 -7.58 2.95 9.09
N THR A 213 -6.83 2.52 10.10
CA THR A 213 -5.62 1.73 9.97
C THR A 213 -5.68 0.52 10.89
N ALA A 214 -5.09 -0.58 10.44
CA ALA A 214 -4.94 -1.77 11.24
C ALA A 214 -3.62 -2.46 10.92
N GLY A 215 -3.16 -3.29 11.86
CA GLY A 215 -1.95 -4.07 11.63
C GLY A 215 -1.97 -5.42 12.32
N ALA A 216 -1.13 -6.32 11.79
CA ALA A 216 -0.80 -7.60 12.39
C ALA A 216 0.71 -7.68 12.60
N VAL A 217 1.11 -7.99 13.82
CA VAL A 217 2.52 -8.18 14.18
C VAL A 217 2.81 -9.67 14.33
N MET A 218 3.82 -10.13 13.61
CA MET A 218 4.37 -11.47 13.71
C MET A 218 5.75 -11.42 14.37
N TYR A 219 6.03 -12.40 15.22
CA TYR A 219 7.35 -12.64 15.78
C TYR A 219 7.98 -13.86 15.11
N TRP A 220 9.14 -13.67 14.51
CA TRP A 220 9.98 -14.74 13.97
C TRP A 220 10.92 -15.24 15.05
N LYS A 221 10.95 -16.56 15.27
CA LYS A 221 11.90 -17.24 16.15
C LYS A 221 12.86 -18.07 15.33
N PHE A 222 14.16 -17.91 15.60
CA PHE A 222 15.20 -18.73 15.01
C PHE A 222 15.74 -19.75 16.03
N PRO A 223 16.11 -20.98 15.61
CA PRO A 223 16.70 -21.96 16.52
C PRO A 223 18.07 -21.49 17.00
N ASP A 224 18.34 -21.58 18.31
CA ASP A 224 19.64 -21.22 18.89
C ASP A 224 20.82 -21.93 18.21
N GLY A 225 20.64 -23.18 17.79
CA GLY A 225 21.66 -23.94 17.08
C GLY A 225 22.05 -23.33 15.73
N LEU A 226 21.07 -22.81 14.98
CA LEU A 226 21.29 -22.10 13.72
C LEU A 226 22.02 -20.78 13.96
N VAL A 227 21.57 -20.01 14.95
CA VAL A 227 22.19 -18.74 15.33
C VAL A 227 23.64 -18.95 15.76
N ARG A 228 23.90 -19.90 16.67
CA ARG A 228 25.26 -20.25 17.11
C ARG A 228 26.17 -20.68 15.98
N THR A 229 25.65 -21.42 15.00
CA THR A 229 26.43 -21.87 13.84
C THR A 229 26.82 -20.68 12.97
N ALA A 230 25.87 -19.77 12.72
CA ALA A 230 26.15 -18.56 11.96
C ALA A 230 27.11 -17.61 12.70
N ASP A 231 26.96 -17.45 14.02
CA ASP A 231 27.87 -16.65 14.86
C ASP A 231 29.28 -17.23 14.88
N LYS A 232 29.40 -18.56 14.93
CA LYS A 232 30.69 -19.24 14.81
C LYS A 232 31.32 -18.96 13.45
N ALA A 233 30.54 -19.00 12.37
CA ALA A 233 31.01 -18.67 11.03
C ALA A 233 31.45 -17.19 10.93
N ALA A 234 30.73 -16.28 11.57
CA ALA A 234 31.07 -14.86 11.67
C ALA A 234 32.40 -14.63 12.43
N SER A 235 32.68 -15.44 13.45
CA SER A 235 33.95 -15.41 14.19
C SER A 235 35.17 -15.71 13.31
N TYR A 236 34.98 -16.39 12.18
CA TYR A 236 36.02 -16.65 11.17
C TYR A 236 36.10 -15.56 10.08
N GLY A 237 35.48 -14.40 10.29
CA GLY A 237 35.56 -13.25 9.39
C GLY A 237 34.42 -13.16 8.36
N LEU A 238 33.38 -13.99 8.46
CA LEU A 238 32.17 -13.79 7.66
C LEU A 238 31.38 -12.58 8.19
N PRO A 239 30.84 -11.73 7.29
CA PRO A 239 30.31 -10.42 7.70
C PRO A 239 28.88 -10.47 8.28
N TRP A 240 28.30 -11.66 8.47
CA TRP A 240 26.87 -11.81 8.80
C TRP A 240 26.68 -12.61 10.09
N ARG A 241 25.76 -12.14 10.94
CA ARG A 241 25.27 -12.85 12.13
C ARG A 241 23.74 -12.97 12.05
N PHE A 242 23.19 -13.98 12.69
CA PHE A 242 21.74 -14.18 12.76
C PHE A 242 21.18 -13.53 14.03
N MET A 243 19.95 -13.01 13.95
CA MET A 243 19.22 -12.60 15.14
C MET A 243 18.49 -13.81 15.73
N ASN A 244 18.31 -13.85 17.06
CA ASN A 244 17.50 -14.88 17.72
C ASN A 244 16.01 -14.79 17.32
N GLY A 245 15.57 -13.61 16.87
CA GLY A 245 14.25 -13.38 16.33
C GLY A 245 14.08 -11.97 15.79
N GLY A 246 12.89 -11.67 15.27
CA GLY A 246 12.57 -10.35 14.72
C GLY A 246 11.07 -10.14 14.59
N PHE A 247 10.67 -8.87 14.56
CA PHE A 247 9.27 -8.50 14.36
C PHE A 247 9.03 -8.16 12.89
N GLN A 248 7.90 -8.63 12.37
CA GLN A 248 7.37 -8.23 11.08
C GLN A 248 5.96 -7.71 11.29
N GLU A 249 5.68 -6.52 10.79
CA GLU A 249 4.35 -5.91 10.90
C GLU A 249 3.78 -5.71 9.49
N PHE A 250 2.55 -6.16 9.29
CA PHE A 250 1.74 -5.81 8.14
C PHE A 250 0.79 -4.71 8.57
N ILE A 251 0.79 -3.60 7.85
CA ILE A 251 -0.08 -2.46 8.12
C ILE A 251 -0.96 -2.26 6.90
N VAL A 252 -2.26 -2.13 7.14
CA VAL A 252 -3.23 -1.74 6.13
C VAL A 252 -3.82 -0.42 6.55
N GLU A 253 -3.73 0.55 5.66
CA GLU A 253 -4.46 1.80 5.70
C GLU A 253 -5.52 1.74 4.62
N LYS A 254 -6.78 1.96 4.99
CA LYS A 254 -7.83 2.12 3.99
C LYS A 254 -7.69 3.52 3.41
N VAL A 255 -6.99 3.63 2.29
CA VAL A 255 -6.93 4.86 1.53
C VAL A 255 -8.30 5.08 0.90
N SER A 256 -8.95 6.22 1.17
CA SER A 256 -10.22 6.55 0.53
C SER A 256 -10.00 6.64 -0.98
N ASP A 257 -10.67 5.75 -1.70
CA ASP A 257 -10.60 5.65 -3.15
C ASP A 257 -11.20 6.93 -3.78
N GLU A 258 -10.42 7.55 -4.66
CA GLU A 258 -10.90 8.33 -5.80
C GLU A 258 -11.60 9.67 -5.45
N THR A 259 -10.95 10.79 -5.75
CA THR A 259 -11.57 12.12 -5.62
C THR A 259 -12.56 12.43 -6.73
N ALA A 260 -12.46 11.74 -7.86
CA ALA A 260 -13.42 11.84 -8.94
C ALA A 260 -13.26 10.70 -9.92
N ARG A 261 -14.34 10.38 -10.63
CA ARG A 261 -14.38 9.34 -11.64
C ARG A 261 -15.33 9.73 -12.76
N ALA A 262 -14.93 9.57 -14.01
CA ALA A 262 -15.73 9.93 -15.17
C ALA A 262 -15.80 8.78 -16.19
N GLY A 263 -16.99 8.26 -16.43
CA GLY A 263 -17.26 7.22 -17.43
C GLY A 263 -17.27 7.79 -18.84
N LEU A 264 -16.62 7.09 -19.77
CA LEU A 264 -16.53 7.48 -21.18
C LEU A 264 -17.67 6.80 -21.96
N ALA A 265 -18.44 7.58 -22.71
CA ALA A 265 -19.57 7.07 -23.50
C ALA A 265 -19.15 6.51 -24.87
N GLY A 266 -17.88 6.67 -25.25
CA GLY A 266 -17.32 6.23 -26.53
C GLY A 266 -16.41 7.29 -27.14
N THR A 267 -16.09 7.13 -28.43
CA THR A 267 -15.24 8.07 -29.18
C THR A 267 -15.96 8.56 -30.44
N LEU A 268 -15.85 9.85 -30.70
CA LEU A 268 -16.39 10.53 -31.87
C LEU A 268 -15.22 11.10 -32.67
N PRO A 269 -14.66 10.34 -33.64
CA PRO A 269 -13.48 10.79 -34.38
C PRO A 269 -13.84 11.97 -35.29
N CYS A 270 -13.16 13.10 -35.11
CA CYS A 270 -13.26 14.24 -36.01
C CYS A 270 -12.23 14.17 -37.15
N GLY A 271 -11.14 13.42 -36.94
CA GLY A 271 -10.07 13.23 -37.92
C GLY A 271 -8.91 14.19 -37.72
N ASP A 272 -8.03 14.26 -38.71
CA ASP A 272 -6.85 15.13 -38.68
C ASP A 272 -7.25 16.59 -38.87
N ILE A 273 -6.82 17.45 -37.93
CA ILE A 273 -7.07 18.89 -37.95
C ILE A 273 -5.86 19.64 -38.51
N TYR A 274 -6.06 20.92 -38.84
CA TYR A 274 -5.04 21.75 -39.49
C TYR A 274 -3.69 21.81 -38.76
N SER A 275 -3.67 21.62 -37.43
CA SER A 275 -2.43 21.56 -36.64
C SER A 275 -1.59 20.29 -36.87
N GLY A 276 -2.09 19.31 -37.62
CA GLY A 276 -1.47 17.99 -37.79
C GLY A 276 -1.79 16.99 -36.67
N SER A 277 -2.59 17.41 -35.68
CA SER A 277 -3.11 16.51 -34.64
C SER A 277 -4.35 15.77 -35.14
N THR A 278 -4.65 14.62 -34.55
CA THR A 278 -5.95 13.94 -34.73
C THR A 278 -6.88 14.35 -33.61
N LEU A 279 -8.06 14.90 -33.93
CA LEU A 279 -9.07 15.30 -32.95
C LEU A 279 -10.12 14.18 -32.76
N VAL A 280 -10.43 13.90 -31.50
CA VAL A 280 -11.47 12.97 -31.08
C VAL A 280 -12.33 13.65 -30.01
N GLY A 281 -13.64 13.68 -30.21
CA GLY A 281 -14.58 14.04 -29.14
C GLY A 281 -14.86 12.82 -28.27
N VAL A 282 -14.64 12.93 -26.97
CA VAL A 282 -14.90 11.84 -26.01
C VAL A 282 -15.99 12.31 -25.05
N PRO A 283 -17.27 11.96 -25.33
CA PRO A 283 -18.38 12.29 -24.43
C PRO A 283 -18.27 11.52 -23.11
N PHE A 284 -18.59 12.18 -22.01
CA PHE A 284 -18.74 11.53 -20.70
C PHE A 284 -20.19 11.05 -20.50
N SER A 285 -20.36 9.82 -19.99
CA SER A 285 -21.67 9.21 -19.75
C SER A 285 -22.18 9.42 -18.32
N ARG A 286 -21.29 9.39 -17.34
CA ARG A 286 -21.57 9.50 -15.90
C ARG A 286 -20.29 9.82 -15.15
N GLY A 287 -20.40 10.18 -13.88
CA GLY A 287 -19.24 10.31 -13.01
C GLY A 287 -19.55 10.99 -11.70
N THR A 288 -18.57 11.02 -10.81
CA THR A 288 -18.66 11.69 -9.52
C THR A 288 -17.42 12.53 -9.24
N ILE A 289 -17.57 13.54 -8.38
CA ILE A 289 -16.50 14.36 -7.84
C ILE A 289 -16.76 14.51 -6.35
N GLU A 290 -15.87 13.96 -5.54
CA GLU A 290 -16.03 13.81 -4.11
C GLU A 290 -14.78 14.27 -3.37
N SER A 291 -14.97 15.07 -2.32
CA SER A 291 -13.88 15.46 -1.44
C SER A 291 -13.43 14.30 -0.57
N VAL A 292 -12.12 14.14 -0.45
CA VAL A 292 -11.52 13.34 0.63
C VAL A 292 -11.84 13.95 1.99
N GLU A 293 -11.70 13.15 3.04
CA GLU A 293 -11.87 13.61 4.41
C GLU A 293 -10.96 14.80 4.73
N GLY A 294 -11.51 15.81 5.42
CA GLY A 294 -10.77 17.00 5.85
C GLY A 294 -10.57 18.09 4.80
N PHE A 295 -10.97 17.86 3.54
CA PHE A 295 -10.96 18.92 2.52
C PHE A 295 -12.19 19.83 2.66
N GLU A 296 -11.98 21.15 2.54
CA GLU A 296 -13.05 22.15 2.54
C GLU A 296 -12.89 23.14 1.37
N PRO A 297 -13.97 23.55 0.69
CA PRO A 297 -15.36 23.14 0.96
C PRO A 297 -15.61 21.68 0.54
N LYS A 298 -16.41 20.94 1.31
CA LYS A 298 -16.83 19.58 0.92
C LYS A 298 -17.58 19.60 -0.40
N VAL A 299 -17.17 18.75 -1.33
CA VAL A 299 -17.74 18.57 -2.67
C VAL A 299 -18.31 17.16 -2.77
N ASN A 300 -19.54 17.04 -3.26
CA ASN A 300 -20.13 15.78 -3.70
C ASN A 300 -21.05 16.05 -4.91
N PHE A 301 -20.52 15.84 -6.11
CA PHE A 301 -21.18 16.20 -7.35
C PHE A 301 -21.22 15.02 -8.31
N THR A 302 -22.29 14.92 -9.09
CA THR A 302 -22.43 13.98 -10.20
C THR A 302 -22.17 14.67 -11.54
N ILE A 303 -21.35 14.08 -12.40
CA ILE A 303 -21.09 14.56 -13.76
C ILE A 303 -22.30 14.20 -14.63
N ASN A 304 -22.97 15.23 -15.15
CA ASN A 304 -24.20 15.06 -15.93
C ASN A 304 -23.93 15.00 -17.43
N ASN A 305 -23.00 15.83 -17.90
CA ASN A 305 -22.69 15.99 -19.31
C ASN A 305 -21.30 16.63 -19.47
N GLY A 306 -20.63 16.30 -20.54
CA GLY A 306 -19.45 17.02 -21.01
C GLY A 306 -18.65 16.21 -21.99
N HIS A 307 -17.57 16.81 -22.45
CA HIS A 307 -16.70 16.22 -23.46
C HIS A 307 -15.23 16.48 -23.11
N ASP A 308 -14.39 15.51 -23.43
CA ASP A 308 -12.98 15.74 -23.68
C ASP A 308 -12.74 15.93 -25.18
N TRP A 309 -12.18 17.07 -25.54
CA TRP A 309 -11.73 17.38 -26.90
C TRP A 309 -10.31 16.90 -27.09
N PHE A 310 -10.16 15.59 -27.08
CA PHE A 310 -8.89 14.89 -27.08
C PHE A 310 -8.14 15.07 -28.39
N ARG A 311 -6.89 15.53 -28.31
CA ARG A 311 -6.02 15.69 -29.49
C ARG A 311 -4.81 14.79 -29.39
N ILE A 312 -4.62 13.92 -30.37
CA ILE A 312 -3.42 13.10 -30.49
C ILE A 312 -2.39 13.90 -31.29
N ASP A 313 -1.23 14.18 -30.69
CA ASP A 313 -0.15 14.92 -31.33
C ASP A 313 0.35 14.21 -32.61
N ALA A 314 0.96 14.95 -33.52
CA ALA A 314 1.42 14.42 -34.80
C ALA A 314 2.44 13.27 -34.66
N ASP A 315 3.25 13.29 -33.59
CA ASP A 315 4.23 12.24 -33.28
C ASP A 315 3.61 10.96 -32.69
N LYS A 316 2.30 11.00 -32.38
CA LYS A 316 1.53 9.92 -31.75
C LYS A 316 2.07 9.47 -30.39
N LYS A 317 2.90 10.29 -29.73
CA LYS A 317 3.47 9.99 -28.40
C LYS A 317 2.68 10.61 -27.27
N HIS A 318 1.94 11.68 -27.54
CA HIS A 318 1.17 12.38 -26.52
C HIS A 318 -0.26 12.68 -26.99
N GLY A 319 -1.17 12.61 -26.04
CA GLY A 319 -2.51 13.15 -26.17
C GLY A 319 -2.65 14.43 -25.36
N ARG A 320 -3.47 15.36 -25.84
CA ARG A 320 -3.83 16.62 -25.17
C ARG A 320 -5.29 16.55 -24.80
N LEU A 321 -5.56 16.59 -23.50
CA LEU A 321 -6.89 16.58 -22.92
C LEU A 321 -7.42 18.03 -22.94
N GLY A 322 -8.69 18.19 -23.27
CA GLY A 322 -9.40 19.47 -23.31
C GLY A 322 -10.81 19.27 -22.81
N ILE A 323 -10.95 19.18 -21.50
CA ILE A 323 -12.14 18.69 -20.82
C ILE A 323 -13.02 19.88 -20.42
N THR A 324 -14.32 19.76 -20.69
CA THR A 324 -15.33 20.61 -20.06
C THR A 324 -16.55 19.76 -19.72
N VAL A 325 -16.91 19.75 -18.43
CA VAL A 325 -18.08 19.05 -17.93
C VAL A 325 -18.93 19.95 -17.02
N ILE A 326 -20.20 19.61 -16.91
CA ILE A 326 -21.13 20.16 -15.92
C ILE A 326 -21.45 19.06 -14.92
N ALA A 327 -21.30 19.39 -13.64
CA ALA A 327 -21.64 18.51 -12.54
C ALA A 327 -22.70 19.16 -11.63
N THR A 328 -23.52 18.35 -10.95
CA THR A 328 -24.52 18.82 -9.97
C THR A 328 -24.46 18.05 -8.65
N ASP A 329 -24.70 18.73 -7.54
CA ASP A 329 -24.89 18.08 -6.23
C ASP A 329 -26.35 17.62 -6.01
N ALA A 330 -26.64 17.09 -4.81
CA ALA A 330 -27.96 16.59 -4.43
C ALA A 330 -29.02 17.70 -4.32
N GLU A 331 -28.59 18.94 -4.05
CA GLU A 331 -29.40 20.14 -3.98
C GLU A 331 -29.67 20.76 -5.37
N GLY A 332 -29.02 20.23 -6.42
CA GLY A 332 -29.15 20.67 -7.81
C GLY A 332 -28.30 21.90 -8.13
N TRP A 333 -27.32 22.24 -7.29
CA TRP A 333 -26.35 23.30 -7.58
C TRP A 333 -25.36 22.83 -8.63
N CYS A 334 -25.07 23.70 -9.58
CA CYS A 334 -24.23 23.37 -10.73
C CYS A 334 -22.80 23.87 -10.54
N MET A 335 -21.85 23.09 -11.03
CA MET A 335 -20.45 23.48 -11.17
C MET A 335 -19.97 23.12 -12.57
N ARG A 336 -19.29 24.05 -13.22
CA ARG A 336 -18.54 23.76 -14.44
C ARG A 336 -17.12 23.35 -14.04
N VAL A 337 -16.68 22.23 -14.60
CA VAL A 337 -15.35 21.69 -14.38
C VAL A 337 -14.62 21.75 -15.71
N MET A 338 -13.39 22.25 -15.67
CA MET A 338 -12.52 22.36 -16.83
C MET A 338 -11.18 21.75 -16.49
N ALA A 339 -10.64 20.94 -17.40
CA ALA A 339 -9.30 20.43 -17.24
C ALA A 339 -8.54 20.43 -18.57
N ASP A 340 -7.28 20.80 -18.48
CA ASP A 340 -6.33 20.73 -19.59
C ASP A 340 -5.20 19.81 -19.15
N GLY A 341 -4.79 18.89 -20.01
CA GLY A 341 -3.81 17.88 -19.60
C GLY A 341 -3.03 17.25 -20.73
N VAL A 342 -2.07 16.43 -20.33
CA VAL A 342 -1.27 15.62 -21.24
C VAL A 342 -1.30 14.17 -20.78
N VAL A 343 -1.43 13.27 -21.75
CA VAL A 343 -1.31 11.83 -21.55
C VAL A 343 -0.20 11.29 -22.45
N GLU A 344 0.62 10.40 -21.90
CA GLU A 344 1.58 9.61 -22.66
C GLU A 344 0.86 8.46 -23.38
N LEU A 345 1.01 8.40 -24.70
CA LEU A 345 0.44 7.37 -25.55
C LEU A 345 1.39 6.18 -25.68
N ASN A 346 1.49 5.41 -24.60
CA ASN A 346 2.16 4.11 -24.60
C ASN A 346 1.19 2.99 -25.07
N GLU A 347 1.74 1.80 -25.34
CA GLU A 347 0.97 0.66 -25.84
C GLU A 347 -0.26 0.31 -24.97
N PRO A 348 -0.18 0.28 -23.61
CA PRO A 348 -1.36 0.09 -22.77
C PRO A 348 -2.44 1.16 -22.96
N THR A 349 -2.03 2.44 -22.99
CA THR A 349 -2.96 3.58 -23.08
C THR A 349 -3.63 3.64 -24.45
N LEU A 350 -2.85 3.43 -25.53
CA LEU A 350 -3.39 3.33 -26.89
C LEU A 350 -4.35 2.16 -27.04
N GLY A 351 -4.05 1.01 -26.42
CA GLY A 351 -4.92 -0.16 -26.39
C GLY A 351 -6.32 0.17 -25.87
N LEU A 352 -6.40 0.94 -24.78
CA LEU A 352 -7.68 1.37 -24.20
C LEU A 352 -8.39 2.41 -25.07
N ILE A 353 -7.67 3.43 -25.55
CA ILE A 353 -8.25 4.49 -26.39
C ILE A 353 -8.80 3.93 -27.71
N MET A 354 -8.13 2.94 -28.29
CA MET A 354 -8.56 2.26 -29.52
C MET A 354 -9.61 1.16 -29.28
N GLY A 355 -9.99 0.92 -28.03
CA GLY A 355 -11.05 -0.04 -27.69
C GLY A 355 -10.65 -1.52 -27.88
N HIS A 356 -9.37 -1.86 -27.74
CA HIS A 356 -8.95 -3.26 -27.83
C HIS A 356 -9.61 -4.11 -26.73
N PRO A 357 -10.16 -5.29 -27.06
CA PRO A 357 -10.85 -6.13 -26.08
C PRO A 357 -9.92 -6.58 -24.95
N GLU A 358 -8.65 -6.86 -25.27
CA GLU A 358 -7.62 -7.30 -24.33
C GLU A 358 -6.96 -6.17 -23.52
N ALA A 359 -7.28 -4.91 -23.82
CA ALA A 359 -6.71 -3.78 -23.10
C ALA A 359 -7.15 -3.80 -21.63
N LYS A 360 -6.20 -3.50 -20.74
CA LYS A 360 -6.38 -3.49 -19.27
C LYS A 360 -6.17 -2.09 -18.73
N SER A 361 -6.74 -1.82 -17.57
CA SER A 361 -6.55 -0.58 -16.83
C SER A 361 -5.07 -0.19 -16.69
N THR A 362 -4.79 1.10 -16.79
CA THR A 362 -3.43 1.62 -16.61
C THR A 362 -3.15 1.94 -15.14
N PRO A 363 -1.89 1.89 -14.68
CA PRO A 363 -1.51 2.52 -13.42
C PRO A 363 -1.57 4.05 -13.55
N PHE A 364 -1.62 4.75 -12.41
CA PHE A 364 -1.37 6.20 -12.39
C PHE A 364 0.04 6.53 -12.90
N GLY A 365 0.21 7.77 -13.39
CA GLY A 365 1.52 8.33 -13.75
C GLY A 365 1.74 8.58 -15.24
N SER A 366 0.85 8.12 -16.12
CA SER A 366 0.93 8.41 -17.57
C SER A 366 0.08 9.61 -17.99
N ALA A 367 -0.73 10.18 -17.10
CA ALA A 367 -1.56 11.36 -17.39
C ALA A 367 -1.53 12.36 -16.23
N VAL A 368 -1.36 13.63 -16.59
CA VAL A 368 -1.43 14.76 -15.67
C VAL A 368 -2.29 15.88 -16.26
N GLU A 369 -3.08 16.51 -15.40
CA GLU A 369 -3.99 17.59 -15.79
C GLU A 369 -3.93 18.73 -14.79
N GLN A 370 -4.29 19.92 -15.26
CA GLN A 370 -4.65 21.03 -14.40
C GLN A 370 -6.17 21.18 -14.43
N MET A 371 -6.80 21.13 -13.26
CA MET A 371 -8.26 21.24 -13.14
C MET A 371 -8.66 22.55 -12.48
N ARG A 372 -9.75 23.13 -12.97
CA ARG A 372 -10.36 24.37 -12.51
C ARG A 372 -11.87 24.23 -12.45
N PHE A 373 -12.47 25.01 -11.57
CA PHE A 373 -13.89 24.97 -11.27
C PHE A 373 -14.48 26.37 -11.39
N GLU A 374 -15.70 26.46 -11.91
CA GLU A 374 -16.54 27.65 -11.91
C GLU A 374 -17.88 27.30 -11.24
N CYS A 375 -18.23 28.03 -10.18
CA CYS A 375 -19.46 27.82 -9.42
C CYS A 375 -20.07 29.14 -8.95
N GLY A 376 -21.36 29.34 -9.25
CA GLY A 376 -22.11 30.51 -8.80
C GLY A 376 -22.60 30.45 -7.36
N HIS A 377 -22.50 29.29 -6.69
CA HIS A 377 -23.11 29.06 -5.39
C HIS A 377 -22.13 29.36 -4.24
N GLU A 378 -22.57 30.17 -3.27
CA GLU A 378 -21.73 30.68 -2.17
C GLU A 378 -20.93 29.60 -1.42
N PRO A 379 -21.48 28.43 -1.06
CA PRO A 379 -20.72 27.42 -0.31
C PRO A 379 -19.53 26.85 -1.07
N TYR A 380 -19.59 26.82 -2.40
CA TYR A 380 -18.51 26.31 -3.25
C TYR A 380 -17.68 27.42 -3.89
N LYS A 381 -18.07 28.68 -3.69
CA LYS A 381 -17.35 29.84 -4.25
C LYS A 381 -15.85 29.87 -3.91
N PRO A 382 -15.39 29.42 -2.72
CA PRO A 382 -13.97 29.34 -2.43
C PRO A 382 -13.18 28.46 -3.41
N ILE A 383 -13.81 27.45 -4.03
CA ILE A 383 -13.14 26.49 -4.91
C ILE A 383 -12.67 27.12 -6.23
N GLU A 384 -13.31 28.21 -6.69
CA GLU A 384 -12.87 28.98 -7.87
C GLU A 384 -11.50 29.65 -7.66
N ASN A 385 -11.14 29.90 -6.40
CA ASN A 385 -9.87 30.50 -6.03
C ASN A 385 -8.78 29.46 -5.71
N MET A 386 -9.04 28.18 -5.99
CA MET A 386 -8.11 27.09 -5.81
C MET A 386 -7.57 26.60 -7.15
N MET A 387 -6.35 26.07 -7.14
CA MET A 387 -5.76 25.40 -8.29
C MET A 387 -5.59 23.92 -7.97
N PHE A 388 -5.80 23.06 -8.95
CA PHE A 388 -5.69 21.61 -8.76
C PHE A 388 -4.77 21.00 -9.81
N ALA A 389 -3.92 20.09 -9.34
CA ALA A 389 -3.19 19.15 -10.17
C ALA A 389 -3.91 17.80 -10.10
N VAL A 390 -3.99 17.13 -11.24
CA VAL A 390 -4.65 15.84 -11.37
C VAL A 390 -3.63 14.79 -11.76
N SER A 391 -3.71 13.62 -11.12
CA SER A 391 -3.13 12.39 -11.64
C SER A 391 -4.26 11.49 -12.10
N MET A 392 -4.17 10.99 -13.33
CA MET A 392 -5.23 10.20 -13.96
C MET A 392 -4.73 8.82 -14.38
N ARG A 393 -5.63 7.83 -14.32
CA ARG A 393 -5.50 6.54 -14.98
C ARG A 393 -6.76 6.22 -15.77
N PHE A 394 -6.64 5.32 -16.73
CA PHE A 394 -7.79 4.71 -17.38
C PHE A 394 -8.14 3.41 -16.68
N LEU A 395 -9.39 3.29 -16.24
CA LEU A 395 -9.93 2.11 -15.59
C LEU A 395 -10.94 1.44 -16.52
N LYS A 396 -10.69 0.18 -16.88
CA LYS A 396 -11.64 -0.65 -17.61
C LYS A 396 -12.30 -1.63 -16.64
N GLU A 397 -13.61 -1.56 -16.50
CA GLU A 397 -14.38 -2.48 -15.67
C GLU A 397 -14.59 -3.82 -16.37
N GLU A 398 -15.03 -4.83 -15.61
CA GLU A 398 -15.40 -6.15 -16.14
C GLU A 398 -16.54 -6.09 -17.17
N SER A 399 -17.42 -5.09 -17.04
CA SER A 399 -18.46 -4.78 -18.04
C SER A 399 -17.89 -4.34 -19.40
N GLY A 400 -16.60 -4.00 -19.45
CA GLY A 400 -15.92 -3.40 -20.59
C GLY A 400 -16.01 -1.88 -20.64
N GLU A 401 -16.75 -1.26 -19.71
CA GLU A 401 -16.87 0.19 -19.62
C GLU A 401 -15.54 0.84 -19.22
N LEU A 402 -15.26 1.99 -19.82
CA LEU A 402 -14.02 2.73 -19.64
C LEU A 402 -14.28 3.98 -18.82
N PHE A 403 -13.42 4.22 -17.83
CA PHE A 403 -13.48 5.38 -16.96
C PHE A 403 -12.13 6.09 -16.93
N ALA A 404 -12.16 7.41 -16.85
CA ALA A 404 -11.05 8.18 -16.31
C ALA A 404 -11.21 8.22 -14.80
N ASP A 405 -10.22 7.67 -14.10
CA ASP A 405 -10.17 7.64 -12.63
C ASP A 405 -9.06 8.58 -12.16
N ILE A 406 -9.40 9.53 -11.29
CA ILE A 406 -8.59 10.71 -11.04
C ILE A 406 -8.41 11.04 -9.56
N ARG A 407 -7.16 11.38 -9.23
CA ARG A 407 -6.73 11.94 -7.94
C ARG A 407 -6.48 13.44 -8.11
N LEU A 408 -7.26 14.26 -7.42
CA LEU A 408 -7.22 15.72 -7.43
C LEU A 408 -6.47 16.23 -6.20
N SER A 409 -5.40 16.98 -6.42
CA SER A 409 -4.60 17.59 -5.37
C SER A 409 -4.64 19.10 -5.49
N ARG A 410 -5.04 19.79 -4.42
CA ARG A 410 -4.96 21.25 -4.35
C ARG A 410 -3.50 21.70 -4.37
N ILE A 411 -3.18 22.61 -5.28
CA ILE A 411 -1.91 23.31 -5.33
C ILE A 411 -1.96 24.42 -4.28
N VAL A 412 -0.97 24.43 -3.39
CA VAL A 412 -0.78 25.47 -2.38
C VAL A 412 0.44 26.31 -2.73
N ALA A 413 0.36 27.62 -2.46
CA ALA A 413 1.52 28.48 -2.61
C ALA A 413 2.63 28.03 -1.66
N GLY A 414 3.87 27.99 -2.15
CA GLY A 414 5.03 27.75 -1.29
C GLY A 414 5.13 28.83 -0.22
N SER A 415 5.44 28.44 1.02
CA SER A 415 5.44 29.37 2.15
C SER A 415 6.53 30.44 2.05
N GLY A 416 7.67 30.17 1.42
CA GLY A 416 8.72 31.15 1.08
C GLY A 416 9.34 31.97 2.22
N TYR A 417 8.77 31.86 3.42
CA TYR A 417 9.22 32.41 4.68
C TYR A 417 9.99 31.31 5.41
N GLU A 418 11.30 31.28 5.21
CA GLU A 418 12.27 30.80 6.21
C GLU A 418 12.81 31.99 6.99
#